data_AF-A0AAE3YUI2-F1
#
_entry.id   AF-A0AAE3YUI2-F1
#
_cell.length_a   1.000
_cell.length_b   1.000
_cell.length_c   1.000
_cell.angle_alpha   90.00
_cell.angle_beta   90.00
_cell.angle_gamma   90.00
#
_symmetry.space_group_name_H-M   'P 1'
#
loop_
_entity.id
_entity.type
_entity.pdbx_description
1 polymer ?
#
loop_
_entity_poly.entity_id
_entity_poly.type
_entity_poly.pdbx_seq_one_letter_code
_entity_poly.pdbx_strand_id
1 'polypeptide(L)' 'MFARACHLEDSLNARCAELGRDSVWLTRYARPLAEAIPPAPDILPGFDSPADDITCDNGACWT' A
#
# COMPACT_ATOMS: atom_id res chain seq x y z
N MET A 1 4.60 8.42 4.16
CA MET A 1 3.52 8.08 5.12
C MET A 1 3.41 6.58 5.38
N PHE A 2 3.54 5.72 4.35
CA PHE A 2 3.50 4.25 4.48
C PHE A 2 4.36 3.64 5.60
N ALA A 3 5.64 4.01 5.68
CA ALA A 3 6.55 3.48 6.71
C ALA A 3 6.06 3.75 8.16
N ARG A 4 5.39 4.89 8.39
CA ARG A 4 4.81 5.20 9.71
C ARG A 4 3.61 4.30 10.03
N ALA A 5 2.82 3.94 9.03
CA ALA A 5 1.72 3.00 9.21
C ALA A 5 2.22 1.58 9.52
N CYS A 6 3.31 1.14 8.86
CA CYS A 6 3.97 -0.13 9.18
C CYS A 6 4.47 -0.14 10.63
N HIS A 7 5.21 0.90 11.03
CA HIS A 7 5.69 1.02 12.41
C HIS A 7 4.56 1.03 13.45
N LEU A 8 3.43 1.66 13.12
CA LEU A 8 2.25 1.66 13.99
C LEU A 8 1.67 0.25 14.14
N GLU A 9 1.52 -0.50 13.04
CA GLU A 9 1.04 -1.88 13.06
C GLU A 9 1.96 -2.78 13.90
N ASP A 10 3.28 -2.66 13.73
CA ASP A 10 4.28 -3.39 14.53
C ASP A 10 4.14 -3.07 16.02
N SER A 11 3.98 -1.79 16.36
CA SER A 11 3.83 -1.34 17.75
C SER A 11 2.55 -1.89 18.39
N LEU A 12 1.45 -1.96 17.64
CA LEU A 12 0.18 -2.53 18.11
C LEU A 12 0.30 -4.04 18.31
N ASN A 13 0.95 -4.75 17.38
CA ASN A 13 1.10 -6.19 17.44
C ASN A 13 2.07 -6.64 18.54
N ALA A 14 3.14 -5.89 18.80
CA ALA A 14 4.00 -6.11 19.96
C ALA A 14 3.19 -6.07 21.26
N ARG A 15 2.33 -5.05 21.41
CA ARG A 15 1.43 -4.94 22.58
C ARG A 15 0.39 -6.05 22.64
N CYS A 16 -0.19 -6.48 21.51
CA CYS A 16 -1.11 -7.62 21.48
C CYS A 16 -0.45 -8.89 21.98
N ALA A 17 0.79 -9.16 21.56
CA ALA A 17 1.56 -10.32 22.00
C ALA A 17 1.82 -10.31 23.50
N GLU A 18 2.18 -9.15 24.08
CA GLU A 18 2.34 -8.98 25.53
C GLU A 18 1.05 -9.27 26.31
N LEU A 19 -0.10 -8.98 25.71
CA LEU A 19 -1.42 -9.18 26.32
C LEU A 19 -2.04 -10.54 26.00
N GLY A 20 -1.38 -11.40 25.22
CA GLY A 20 -1.93 -12.68 24.77
C GLY A 20 -3.16 -12.52 23.87
N ARG A 21 -3.23 -11.43 23.08
CA ARG A 21 -4.31 -11.14 22.14
C ARG A 21 -3.91 -11.44 20.71
N ASP A 22 -4.91 -11.66 19.87
CA ASP A 22 -4.72 -11.80 18.43
C ASP A 22 -4.10 -10.54 17.81
N SER A 23 -3.29 -10.76 16.78
CA SER A 23 -2.68 -9.69 15.99
C SER A 23 -3.73 -8.90 15.21
N VAL A 24 -3.46 -7.61 15.04
CA VAL A 24 -4.25 -6.68 14.23
C VAL A 24 -3.52 -6.42 12.92
N TRP A 25 -4.28 -6.42 11.83
CA TRP A 25 -3.78 -6.15 10.49
C TRP A 25 -4.52 -4.96 9.91
N LEU A 26 -3.77 -3.99 9.38
CA LEU A 26 -4.31 -2.82 8.67
C LEU A 26 -4.66 -3.15 7.21
N THR A 27 -4.83 -4.43 6.91
CA THR A 27 -5.09 -4.97 5.57
C THR A 27 -6.15 -6.05 5.62
N ARG A 28 -6.91 -6.18 4.53
CA ARG A 28 -7.92 -7.24 4.39
C ARG A 28 -7.32 -8.64 4.19
N TYR A 29 -6.01 -8.73 3.99
CA TYR A 29 -5.31 -9.97 3.62
C TYR A 29 -4.85 -10.77 4.84
N ALA A 30 -5.21 -10.33 6.05
CA ALA A 30 -4.82 -10.96 7.31
C ALA A 30 -3.30 -11.19 7.43
N ARG A 31 -2.52 -10.23 6.95
CA ARG A 31 -1.05 -10.25 6.96
C ARG A 31 -0.48 -8.83 7.15
N PRO A 32 0.80 -8.70 7.55
CA PRO A 32 1.43 -7.41 7.80
C PRO A 32 1.33 -6.46 6.60
N LEU A 33 1.18 -5.17 6.86
CA LEU A 33 1.07 -4.11 5.87
C LEU A 33 2.29 -4.06 4.94
N ALA A 34 3.48 -4.27 5.50
CA ALA A 34 4.74 -4.31 4.75
C ALA A 34 4.84 -5.51 3.78
N GLU A 35 4.15 -6.61 4.08
CA GLU A 35 4.07 -7.78 3.19
C GLU A 35 2.90 -7.68 2.21
N ALA A 36 1.85 -6.99 2.62
CA ALA A 36 0.62 -6.84 1.86
C ALA A 36 0.79 -5.98 0.62
N ILE A 37 1.59 -4.93 0.72
CA ILE A 37 1.76 -3.92 -0.33
C ILE A 37 3.17 -4.08 -0.92
N PRO A 38 3.30 -4.48 -2.20
CA PRO A 38 4.60 -4.54 -2.84
C PRO A 38 5.18 -3.12 -3.00
N PRO A 39 6.52 -3.00 -3.18
CA PRO A 39 7.13 -1.72 -3.53
C PRO A 39 6.43 -1.09 -4.73
N ALA A 40 6.24 0.23 -4.70
CA ALA A 40 5.70 0.94 -5.84
C ALA A 40 6.65 0.79 -7.04
N PRO A 41 6.15 0.48 -8.24
CA PRO A 41 6.97 0.52 -9.44
C PRO A 41 7.36 1.96 -9.77
N ASP A 42 8.54 2.15 -10.36
CA ASP A 42 9.02 3.47 -10.78
C ASP A 42 8.14 4.10 -11.87
N ILE A 43 7.50 3.26 -12.70
CA ILE A 43 6.64 3.65 -13.80
C ILE A 43 5.32 2.87 -13.67
N LEU A 44 4.20 3.57 -13.82
CA LEU A 44 2.89 2.93 -13.88
C LEU A 44 2.80 2.07 -15.16
N PRO A 45 2.23 0.86 -15.10
CA PRO A 45 2.02 0.05 -16.29
C PRO A 45 1.24 0.82 -17.36
N GLY A 46 1.80 0.95 -18.57
CA GLY A 46 1.20 1.70 -19.68
C GLY A 46 1.71 3.14 -19.88
N PHE A 47 2.64 3.61 -19.05
CA PHE A 47 3.28 4.94 -19.15
C PHE A 47 4.72 4.89 -19.71
N ASP A 48 5.13 3.72 -20.20
CA ASP A 48 6.47 3.39 -20.72
C ASP A 48 6.62 3.60 -22.23
N SER A 49 5.56 4.01 -22.94
CA SER A 49 5.58 4.26 -24.38
C SER A 49 5.52 5.76 -24.69
N PRO A 50 6.46 6.33 -25.49
CA PRO A 50 6.46 7.75 -25.88
C PRO A 50 5.43 8.09 -26.97
N ALA A 51 4.36 7.30 -27.09
CA ALA A 51 3.22 7.59 -27.93
C ALA A 51 2.03 7.82 -27.00
N ASP A 52 1.80 9.08 -26.66
CA ASP A 52 0.49 9.72 -26.63
C ASP A 52 0.42 10.74 -25.49
N ASP A 53 0.27 12.01 -25.88
CA ASP A 53 -0.21 13.16 -25.10
C ASP A 53 -1.64 12.93 -24.53
N ILE A 54 -2.02 11.70 -24.20
CA ILE A 54 -3.24 11.35 -23.47
C ILE A 54 -2.91 11.45 -21.98
N THR A 55 -2.57 12.65 -21.56
CA THR A 55 -2.54 13.01 -20.14
C THR A 55 -3.98 13.03 -19.62
N CYS A 56 -4.17 12.58 -18.37
CA CYS A 56 -5.45 12.55 -17.66
C CYS A 56 -6.11 13.94 -17.54
N ASP A 57 -5.36 15.01 -17.82
CA ASP A 57 -5.85 16.40 -17.81
C ASP A 57 -6.84 16.71 -18.96
N ASN A 58 -6.97 15.80 -19.93
CA ASN A 58 -7.88 15.94 -21.08
C ASN A 58 -9.29 15.36 -20.82
N GLY A 59 -9.59 14.89 -19.60
CA GLY A 59 -10.90 14.30 -19.27
C GLY A 59 -11.19 12.95 -19.93
N ALA A 60 -10.16 12.30 -20.49
CA ALA A 60 -10.28 11.02 -21.19
C ALA A 60 -10.35 9.79 -20.24
N CYS A 61 -10.21 9.99 -18.93
CA CYS A 61 -10.33 8.90 -17.95
C CYS A 61 -11.79 8.78 -17.48
N TRP A 62 -12.43 7.67 -17.82
CA TRP A 62 -13.72 7.27 -17.24
C TRP A 62 -13.44 6.44 -15.97
N THR A 63 -14.14 6.74 -14.88
CA THR A 63 -14.02 6.06 -13.56
C THR A 63 -14.50 4.62 -13.61
#